data_AF-A0A3D2N6U9-F1
#
_entry.id   AF-A0A3D2N6U9-F1
#
_cell.length_a   1.000
_cell.length_b   1.000
_cell.length_c   1.000
_cell.angle_alpha   90.00
_cell.angle_beta   90.00
_cell.angle_gamma   90.00
#
_symmetry.space_group_name_H-M   'P 1'
#
loop_
_entity.id
_entity.type
_entity.pdbx_description
1 polymer ?
#
loop_
_entity_poly.entity_id
_entity_poly.type
_entity_poly.pdbx_seq_one_letter_code
_entity_poly.pdbx_strand_id
1 'polypeptide(L)'
;MSENIFRPNGSFKEAVCIDAMRIFDSCSAQDCLEDLTFVFSTEDQAIIDDAAYIKTQSIDVTDVNFGISPVAFNQGFYSVDVTYNFRAQIEVYNGDSTPPVVLYGTAPFTKKVILYGSDGGTQRFVSDSGLVTTQESPTTGCACCKSLCTLPTASVSLVEPMCLDTKLTAADPETGERTVLVTVGLFAIISLSRPVPLMVPVYDYCVPGKECTSSSGTPCEMFEQIDFPTNEFFPRGLETNGCMNSCNNVGEQRES
;
A
#
# COMPACT_ATOMS: atom_id res chain seq x y z
N MET A 1 -19.13 -18.58 22.72
CA MET A 1 -18.25 -19.39 23.57
C MET A 1 -17.36 -20.20 22.64
N SER A 2 -16.16 -19.71 22.37
CA SER A 2 -15.13 -20.47 21.66
C SER A 2 -14.17 -21.00 22.72
N GLU A 3 -14.27 -22.29 23.02
CA GLU A 3 -13.35 -22.99 23.92
C GLU A 3 -12.00 -23.14 23.25
N ASN A 4 -10.97 -22.53 23.84
CA ASN A 4 -9.60 -22.59 23.37
C ASN A 4 -8.97 -23.92 23.79
N ILE A 5 -8.68 -24.78 22.82
CA ILE A 5 -7.92 -26.01 23.02
C ILE A 5 -6.44 -25.64 23.17
N PHE A 6 -5.95 -25.61 24.41
CA PHE A 6 -4.54 -25.47 24.74
C PHE A 6 -3.82 -26.80 24.47
N ARG A 7 -2.87 -26.82 23.52
CA ARG A 7 -1.95 -27.96 23.35
C ARG A 7 -0.65 -27.66 24.11
N PRO A 8 -0.21 -28.53 25.04
CA PRO A 8 1.04 -28.33 25.76
C PRO A 8 2.18 -28.91 24.94
N ASN A 9 2.91 -28.04 24.23
CA ASN A 9 4.31 -28.24 23.87
C ASN A 9 4.88 -26.85 23.54
N GLY A 10 5.88 -26.42 24.31
CA GLY A 10 6.18 -25.02 24.59
C GLY A 10 6.48 -24.12 23.38
N SER A 11 6.10 -22.85 23.50
CA SER A 11 6.67 -21.64 22.88
C SER A 11 5.63 -20.52 23.01
N PHE A 12 6.09 -19.27 23.21
CA PHE A 12 5.34 -18.00 23.39
C PHE A 12 4.49 -17.82 24.67
N LYS A 13 4.45 -16.58 25.18
CA LYS A 13 3.89 -16.22 26.52
C LYS A 13 2.37 -16.10 26.49
N GLU A 14 1.86 -15.41 25.47
CA GLU A 14 0.43 -15.24 25.22
C GLU A 14 0.17 -15.06 23.71
N ALA A 15 -1.08 -15.27 23.30
CA ALA A 15 -1.52 -14.93 21.96
C ALA A 15 -2.32 -13.62 21.99
N VAL A 16 -1.98 -12.69 21.11
CA VAL A 16 -2.64 -11.38 21.02
C VAL A 16 -3.32 -11.26 19.66
N CYS A 17 -4.50 -10.62 19.64
CA CYS A 17 -5.19 -10.27 18.40
C CYS A 17 -4.68 -8.92 17.89
N ILE A 18 -4.17 -8.89 16.66
CA ILE A 18 -3.76 -7.68 15.95
C ILE A 18 -4.69 -7.42 14.77
N ASP A 19 -4.96 -6.16 14.46
CA ASP A 19 -5.68 -5.79 13.23
C ASP A 19 -4.65 -5.58 12.11
N ALA A 20 -4.78 -6.33 11.01
CA ALA A 20 -3.81 -6.31 9.91
C ALA A 20 -4.49 -6.34 8.54
N MET A 21 -3.89 -5.70 7.54
CA MET A 21 -4.35 -5.77 6.15
C MET A 21 -3.94 -7.10 5.52
N ARG A 22 -4.90 -8.02 5.35
CA ARG A 22 -4.67 -9.28 4.65
C ARG A 22 -4.92 -9.09 3.16
N ILE A 23 -3.96 -9.49 2.33
CA ILE A 23 -4.14 -9.63 0.87
C ILE A 23 -4.99 -10.88 0.60
N PHE A 24 -6.09 -10.70 -0.12
CA PHE A 24 -7.01 -11.79 -0.49
C PHE A 24 -6.70 -12.37 -1.87
N ASP A 25 -6.25 -11.52 -2.80
CA ASP A 25 -5.85 -11.93 -4.13
C ASP A 25 -4.89 -10.90 -4.74
N SER A 26 -4.08 -11.35 -5.69
CA SER A 26 -3.09 -10.52 -6.38
C SER A 26 -2.82 -11.01 -7.79
N CYS A 27 -2.56 -10.07 -8.70
CA CYS A 27 -2.16 -10.31 -10.07
C CYS A 27 -0.78 -9.70 -10.32
N SER A 28 0.18 -10.55 -10.67
CA SER A 28 1.48 -10.11 -11.22
C SER A 28 1.35 -9.90 -12.72
N ALA A 29 1.87 -8.79 -13.21
CA ALA A 29 1.85 -8.43 -14.61
C ALA A 29 3.24 -8.03 -15.10
N GLN A 30 3.58 -8.49 -16.30
CA GLN A 30 4.69 -8.03 -17.12
C GLN A 30 4.07 -7.53 -18.44
N ASP A 31 3.94 -6.22 -18.57
CA ASP A 31 3.29 -5.59 -19.71
C ASP A 31 4.33 -4.93 -20.62
N CYS A 32 4.19 -5.11 -21.93
CA CYS A 32 4.91 -4.35 -22.95
C CYS A 32 3.90 -3.42 -23.63
N LEU A 33 3.92 -2.15 -23.23
CA LEU A 33 2.99 -1.12 -23.68
C LEU A 33 3.58 -0.46 -24.93
N GLU A 34 3.24 -0.98 -26.10
CA GLU A 34 3.76 -0.49 -27.37
C GLU A 34 3.10 0.83 -27.78
N ASP A 35 3.92 1.72 -28.36
CA ASP A 35 3.51 2.95 -29.01
C ASP A 35 2.56 3.82 -28.15
N LEU A 36 2.87 3.99 -26.86
CA LEU A 36 2.13 4.92 -26.00
C LEU A 36 2.36 6.35 -26.48
N THR A 37 1.27 7.07 -26.73
CA THR A 37 1.29 8.47 -27.15
C THR A 37 1.56 9.39 -25.97
N PHE A 38 2.68 10.12 -26.04
CA PHE A 38 3.02 11.15 -25.06
C PHE A 38 2.49 12.51 -25.50
N VAL A 39 1.87 13.22 -24.55
CA VAL A 39 1.38 14.59 -24.74
C VAL A 39 2.29 15.58 -24.02
N PHE A 40 2.38 16.78 -24.59
CA PHE A 40 3.26 17.86 -24.14
C PHE A 40 2.48 19.15 -23.98
N SER A 41 3.10 20.14 -23.34
CA SER A 41 2.57 21.51 -23.33
C SER A 41 2.60 22.09 -24.75
N THR A 42 1.78 23.11 -25.03
CA THR A 42 1.77 23.77 -26.36
C THR A 42 3.13 24.37 -26.72
N GLU A 43 3.90 24.85 -25.74
CA GLU A 43 5.25 25.39 -25.95
C GLU A 43 6.24 24.29 -26.32
N ASP A 44 6.20 23.15 -25.62
CA ASP A 44 7.08 22.00 -25.86
C ASP A 44 6.74 21.29 -27.17
N GLN A 45 5.45 21.23 -27.53
CA GLN A 45 4.98 20.60 -28.77
C GLN A 45 5.58 21.28 -30.01
N ALA A 46 5.68 22.61 -30.01
CA ALA A 46 6.31 23.34 -31.11
C ALA A 46 7.78 22.95 -31.30
N ILE A 47 8.50 22.62 -30.22
CA ILE A 47 9.90 22.15 -30.28
C ILE A 47 9.96 20.73 -30.85
N ILE A 48 8.98 19.89 -30.52
CA ILE A 48 8.87 18.50 -31.02
C ILE A 48 8.56 18.47 -32.52
N ASP A 49 7.71 19.38 -32.99
CA ASP A 49 7.32 19.44 -34.41
C ASP A 49 8.53 19.75 -35.30
N ASP A 50 9.43 20.61 -34.83
CA ASP A 50 10.68 20.99 -35.51
C ASP A 50 11.85 20.00 -35.27
N ALA A 51 11.65 18.96 -34.47
CA ALA A 51 12.71 18.04 -34.08
C ALA A 51 13.28 17.23 -35.25
N ALA A 52 14.61 17.17 -35.36
CA ALA A 52 15.29 16.27 -36.30
C ALA A 52 15.35 14.84 -35.75
N TYR A 53 15.62 14.71 -34.45
CA TYR A 53 15.72 13.44 -33.75
C TYR A 53 15.37 13.62 -32.27
N ILE A 54 14.83 12.58 -31.64
CA ILE A 54 14.50 12.56 -30.22
C ILE A 54 15.08 11.32 -29.54
N LYS A 55 15.33 11.42 -28.25
CA LYS A 55 15.78 10.31 -27.40
C LYS A 55 15.12 10.40 -26.03
N THR A 56 14.44 9.34 -25.62
CA THR A 56 13.96 9.24 -24.24
C THR A 56 15.11 8.86 -23.32
N GLN A 57 15.29 9.62 -22.23
CA GLN A 57 16.34 9.43 -21.24
C GLN A 57 15.86 8.53 -20.09
N SER A 58 14.67 8.79 -19.56
CA SER A 58 14.06 8.02 -18.48
C SER A 58 12.54 8.09 -18.59
N ILE A 59 11.89 7.14 -17.92
CA ILE A 59 10.44 7.09 -17.79
C ILE A 59 10.07 6.67 -16.37
N ASP A 60 9.18 7.43 -15.76
CA ASP A 60 8.73 7.25 -14.39
C ASP A 60 7.21 7.16 -14.35
N VAL A 61 6.67 6.47 -13.34
CA VAL A 61 5.24 6.58 -12.98
C VAL A 61 5.13 7.65 -11.90
N THR A 62 4.48 8.77 -12.19
CA THR A 62 4.31 9.86 -11.21
C THR A 62 3.19 9.55 -10.23
N ASP A 63 2.10 8.99 -10.75
CA ASP A 63 0.86 8.79 -10.01
C ASP A 63 0.13 7.54 -10.52
N VAL A 64 -0.56 6.85 -9.59
CA VAL A 64 -1.45 5.73 -9.90
C VAL A 64 -2.83 5.99 -9.33
N ASN A 65 -3.85 5.88 -10.17
CA ASN A 65 -5.25 5.99 -9.77
C ASN A 65 -5.94 4.63 -9.82
N PHE A 66 -6.86 4.39 -8.88
CA PHE A 66 -7.63 3.14 -8.79
C PHE A 66 -9.13 3.40 -8.92
N GLY A 67 -9.79 2.64 -9.79
CA GLY A 67 -11.25 2.47 -9.82
C GLY A 67 -11.61 1.06 -9.38
N ILE A 68 -12.40 0.91 -8.31
CA ILE A 68 -12.81 -0.40 -7.80
C ILE A 68 -14.32 -0.55 -7.92
N SER A 69 -14.78 -1.64 -8.53
CA SER A 69 -16.20 -1.93 -8.69
C SER A 69 -16.49 -3.42 -8.44
N PRO A 70 -17.56 -3.78 -7.72
CA PRO A 70 -17.95 -5.17 -7.54
C PRO A 70 -18.36 -5.80 -8.89
N VAL A 71 -18.03 -7.07 -9.10
CA VAL A 71 -18.43 -7.81 -10.31
C VAL A 71 -19.80 -8.45 -10.10
N ALA A 72 -20.74 -8.19 -11.02
CA ALA A 72 -22.08 -8.76 -10.95
C ALA A 72 -22.04 -10.30 -10.99
N PHE A 73 -22.89 -10.94 -10.19
CA PHE A 73 -23.07 -12.40 -10.10
C PHE A 73 -21.85 -13.22 -9.64
N ASN A 74 -20.69 -12.59 -9.41
CA ASN A 74 -19.49 -13.22 -8.84
C ASN A 74 -19.20 -12.60 -7.49
N GLN A 75 -19.88 -13.09 -6.45
CA GLN A 75 -19.74 -12.57 -5.10
C GLN A 75 -18.27 -12.62 -4.64
N GLY A 76 -17.82 -11.51 -4.07
CA GLY A 76 -16.47 -11.36 -3.55
C GLY A 76 -15.40 -11.01 -4.60
N PHE A 77 -15.73 -10.97 -5.89
CA PHE A 77 -14.83 -10.49 -6.93
C PHE A 77 -15.06 -9.01 -7.23
N TYR A 78 -13.95 -8.30 -7.46
CA TYR A 78 -13.93 -6.88 -7.78
C TYR A 78 -13.12 -6.65 -9.04
N SER A 79 -13.65 -5.79 -9.90
CA SER A 79 -12.91 -5.19 -10.99
C SER A 79 -12.08 -4.04 -10.44
N VAL A 80 -10.79 -4.05 -10.76
CA VAL A 80 -9.84 -3.00 -10.41
C VAL A 80 -9.29 -2.42 -11.71
N ASP A 81 -9.66 -1.18 -11.99
CA ASP A 81 -9.10 -0.36 -13.06
C ASP A 81 -7.93 0.43 -12.47
N VAL A 82 -6.71 0.12 -12.91
CA VAL A 82 -5.47 0.78 -12.48
C VAL A 82 -4.98 1.69 -13.60
N THR A 83 -4.94 2.99 -13.35
CA THR A 83 -4.44 3.98 -14.30
C THR A 83 -3.07 4.47 -13.88
N TYR A 84 -2.05 4.12 -14.66
CA TYR A 84 -0.68 4.58 -14.52
C TYR A 84 -0.51 5.90 -15.28
N ASN A 85 0.04 6.92 -14.64
CA ASN A 85 0.43 8.16 -15.30
C ASN A 85 1.94 8.16 -15.48
N PHE A 86 2.38 7.95 -16.71
CA PHE A 86 3.80 7.99 -17.05
C PHE A 86 4.25 9.42 -17.31
N ARG A 87 5.48 9.70 -16.92
CA ARG A 87 6.23 10.90 -17.32
C ARG A 87 7.54 10.46 -17.94
N ALA A 88 7.83 10.92 -19.15
CA ALA A 88 9.08 10.64 -19.84
C ALA A 88 9.92 11.91 -19.95
N GLN A 89 11.22 11.80 -19.70
CA GLN A 89 12.20 12.84 -19.98
C GLN A 89 12.77 12.61 -21.37
N ILE A 90 12.59 13.56 -22.29
CA ILE A 90 12.92 13.41 -23.71
C ILE A 90 13.91 14.50 -24.12
N GLU A 91 15.06 14.08 -24.65
CA GLU A 91 16.03 14.95 -25.30
C GLU A 91 15.64 15.15 -26.77
N VAL A 92 15.49 16.41 -27.17
CA VAL A 92 15.13 16.82 -28.53
C VAL A 92 16.33 17.48 -29.20
N TYR A 93 16.66 17.01 -30.40
CA TYR A 93 17.79 17.48 -31.22
C TYR A 93 17.25 18.14 -32.49
N ASN A 94 17.60 19.41 -32.72
CA ASN A 94 17.10 20.22 -33.85
C ASN A 94 18.05 20.23 -35.07
N GLY A 95 18.91 19.23 -35.20
CA GLY A 95 19.77 19.04 -36.39
C GLY A 95 21.01 19.94 -36.47
N ASP A 96 21.05 21.04 -35.73
CA ASP A 96 22.22 21.91 -35.60
C ASP A 96 23.11 21.51 -34.41
N SER A 97 24.36 21.96 -34.37
CA SER A 97 25.34 21.70 -33.30
C SER A 97 25.00 22.38 -31.96
N THR A 98 23.72 22.44 -31.62
CA THR A 98 23.16 22.95 -30.38
C THR A 98 23.00 21.81 -29.37
N PRO A 99 23.14 22.09 -28.07
CA PRO A 99 22.84 21.10 -27.04
C PRO A 99 21.36 20.70 -27.11
N PRO A 100 21.03 19.43 -26.80
CA PRO A 100 19.64 18.98 -26.81
C PRO A 100 18.80 19.74 -25.80
N VAL A 101 17.53 19.96 -26.15
CA VAL A 101 16.52 20.51 -25.24
C VAL A 101 15.85 19.34 -24.52
N VAL A 102 15.72 19.43 -23.19
CA VAL A 102 15.05 18.40 -22.39
C VAL A 102 13.61 18.81 -22.14
N LEU A 103 12.68 17.99 -22.61
CA LEU A 103 11.24 18.16 -22.45
C LEU A 103 10.65 17.02 -21.60
N TYR A 104 9.46 17.26 -21.04
CA TYR A 104 8.73 16.25 -20.28
C TYR A 104 7.37 15.98 -20.90
N GLY A 105 7.18 14.76 -21.38
CA GLY A 105 5.88 14.30 -21.87
C GLY A 105 5.16 13.48 -20.81
N THR A 106 3.84 13.38 -20.93
CA THR A 106 3.03 12.48 -20.09
C THR A 106 2.17 11.54 -20.92
N ALA A 107 1.91 10.34 -20.41
CA ALA A 107 1.02 9.38 -21.04
C ALA A 107 0.26 8.56 -19.99
N PRO A 108 -1.09 8.57 -19.98
CA PRO A 108 -1.87 7.68 -19.12
C PRO A 108 -2.07 6.31 -19.78
N PHE A 109 -2.05 5.24 -18.98
CA PHE A 109 -2.44 3.90 -19.41
C PHE A 109 -3.30 3.23 -18.33
N THR A 110 -4.46 2.69 -18.73
CA THR A 110 -5.37 1.99 -17.81
C THR A 110 -5.40 0.50 -18.08
N LYS A 111 -5.13 -0.28 -17.03
CA LYS A 111 -5.26 -1.74 -17.02
C LYS A 111 -6.39 -2.18 -16.10
N LYS A 112 -7.23 -3.07 -16.60
CA LYS A 112 -8.33 -3.68 -15.85
C LYS A 112 -8.00 -5.10 -15.43
N VAL A 113 -8.15 -5.42 -14.16
CA VAL A 113 -8.01 -6.78 -13.61
C VAL A 113 -9.22 -7.14 -12.75
N ILE A 114 -9.53 -8.43 -12.64
CA ILE A 114 -10.55 -8.93 -11.72
C ILE A 114 -9.84 -9.74 -10.64
N LEU A 115 -10.04 -9.37 -9.38
CA LEU A 115 -9.40 -9.97 -8.22
C LEU A 115 -10.44 -10.32 -7.16
N TYR A 116 -10.20 -11.41 -6.43
CA TYR A 116 -11.01 -11.76 -5.27
C TYR A 116 -10.66 -10.86 -4.08
N GLY A 117 -11.65 -10.12 -3.58
CA GLY A 117 -11.52 -9.17 -2.49
C GLY A 117 -12.29 -9.57 -1.23
N SER A 118 -12.63 -10.84 -1.03
CA SER A 118 -13.54 -11.37 0.02
C SER A 118 -15.03 -11.19 -0.28
N ASP A 119 -15.86 -12.11 0.24
CA ASP A 119 -17.33 -12.19 0.07
C ASP A 119 -18.16 -10.95 0.53
N GLY A 120 -17.51 -9.89 1.01
CA GLY A 120 -18.11 -8.56 1.21
C GLY A 120 -19.16 -8.44 2.33
N GLY A 121 -19.32 -9.45 3.19
CA GLY A 121 -20.41 -9.52 4.16
C GLY A 121 -20.28 -8.63 5.40
N THR A 122 -19.10 -8.05 5.67
CA THR A 122 -18.81 -7.31 6.92
C THR A 122 -18.60 -5.82 6.66
N GLN A 123 -19.28 -4.98 7.44
CA GLN A 123 -19.06 -3.53 7.46
C GLN A 123 -18.10 -3.17 8.60
N ARG A 124 -17.09 -2.34 8.33
CA ARG A 124 -16.14 -1.86 9.33
C ARG A 124 -16.30 -0.35 9.50
N PHE A 125 -16.46 0.08 10.75
CA PHE A 125 -16.53 1.48 11.14
C PHE A 125 -15.37 1.74 12.11
N VAL A 126 -14.57 2.78 11.86
CA VAL A 126 -13.40 3.15 12.67
C VAL A 126 -13.53 4.61 13.07
N SER A 127 -13.19 4.94 14.32
CA SER A 127 -13.30 6.30 14.86
C SER A 127 -12.15 7.23 14.45
N ASP A 128 -11.00 6.67 14.08
CA ASP A 128 -9.77 7.41 13.74
C ASP A 128 -9.30 7.04 12.34
N SER A 129 -9.86 7.71 11.34
CA SER A 129 -9.31 7.65 9.99
C SER A 129 -9.29 9.06 9.41
N GLY A 130 -8.14 9.71 9.53
CA GLY A 130 -7.74 10.89 8.74
C GLY A 130 -7.62 10.63 7.23
N LEU A 131 -8.17 9.52 6.73
CA LEU A 131 -8.47 9.31 5.32
C LEU A 131 -9.93 9.70 5.11
N VAL A 132 -10.09 10.87 4.54
CA VAL A 132 -11.33 11.43 4.01
C VAL A 132 -12.06 10.36 3.19
N THR A 133 -13.01 9.66 3.81
CA THR A 133 -14.19 9.27 3.07
C THR A 133 -14.95 10.58 2.89
N THR A 134 -14.89 11.16 1.70
CA THR A 134 -15.96 12.08 1.32
C THR A 134 -17.23 11.25 1.42
N GLN A 135 -17.98 11.43 2.51
CA GLN A 135 -19.39 11.09 2.49
C GLN A 135 -19.96 11.94 1.36
N GLU A 136 -20.12 11.34 0.17
CA GLU A 136 -21.14 11.83 -0.70
C GLU A 136 -22.44 11.68 0.08
N SER A 137 -23.01 12.82 0.46
CA SER A 137 -24.35 12.88 1.04
C SER A 137 -25.26 11.97 0.21
N PRO A 138 -25.96 11.00 0.81
CA PRO A 138 -26.79 10.07 0.06
C PRO A 138 -27.85 10.88 -0.72
N THR A 139 -27.66 11.02 -2.03
CA THR A 139 -28.55 11.81 -2.89
C THR A 139 -29.90 11.12 -3.10
N THR A 140 -30.04 9.89 -2.65
CA THR A 140 -31.30 9.16 -2.62
C THR A 140 -31.31 8.25 -1.39
N GLY A 141 -32.39 8.24 -0.62
CA GLY A 141 -32.59 7.39 0.56
C GLY A 141 -32.71 5.89 0.25
N CYS A 142 -31.85 5.38 -0.63
CA CYS A 142 -31.73 3.97 -0.97
C CYS A 142 -30.75 3.29 -0.02
N ALA A 143 -31.13 2.13 0.51
CA ALA A 143 -30.24 1.25 1.28
C ALA A 143 -29.02 0.72 0.47
N CYS A 144 -28.95 1.04 -0.83
CA CYS A 144 -27.86 0.75 -1.74
C CYS A 144 -26.71 1.78 -1.68
N CYS A 145 -26.90 2.94 -1.05
CA CYS A 145 -25.85 3.95 -0.83
C CYS A 145 -24.90 3.60 0.33
N LYS A 146 -24.62 2.31 0.56
CA LYS A 146 -23.65 1.78 1.55
C LYS A 146 -22.20 1.92 1.03
N SER A 147 -21.94 3.06 0.41
CA SER A 147 -20.88 3.31 -0.57
C SER A 147 -19.49 3.41 0.09
N LEU A 148 -18.48 2.83 -0.54
CA LEU A 148 -17.04 2.87 -0.21
C LEU A 148 -16.56 2.16 1.08
N CYS A 149 -17.29 2.16 2.20
CA CYS A 149 -16.82 1.50 3.45
C CYS A 149 -16.75 -0.05 3.38
N THR A 150 -17.22 -0.64 2.28
CA THR A 150 -17.19 -2.08 2.03
C THR A 150 -16.26 -2.48 0.89
N LEU A 151 -15.62 -1.56 0.18
CA LEU A 151 -14.68 -1.94 -0.88
C LEU A 151 -13.36 -2.44 -0.26
N PRO A 152 -12.70 -3.44 -0.87
CA PRO A 152 -11.34 -3.79 -0.48
C PRO A 152 -10.38 -2.65 -0.87
N THR A 153 -9.25 -2.57 -0.19
CA THR A 153 -8.17 -1.65 -0.55
C THR A 153 -7.35 -2.25 -1.67
N ALA A 154 -7.27 -1.55 -2.81
CA ALA A 154 -6.35 -1.90 -3.88
C ALA A 154 -4.97 -1.27 -3.63
N SER A 155 -3.93 -1.99 -4.04
CA SER A 155 -2.56 -1.47 -4.06
C SER A 155 -1.83 -2.00 -5.29
N VAL A 156 -0.85 -1.23 -5.77
CA VAL A 156 0.08 -1.68 -6.81
C VAL A 156 1.50 -1.52 -6.30
N SER A 157 2.35 -2.52 -6.55
CA SER A 157 3.80 -2.43 -6.38
C SER A 157 4.44 -2.47 -7.77
N LEU A 158 5.32 -1.52 -8.05
CA LEU A 158 5.96 -1.34 -9.35
C LEU A 158 7.47 -1.46 -9.24
N VAL A 159 8.09 -1.98 -10.30
CA VAL A 159 9.50 -1.75 -10.58
C VAL A 159 9.60 -0.51 -11.48
N GLU A 160 10.75 0.17 -11.47
CA GLU A 160 11.04 1.28 -12.39
C GLU A 160 10.75 0.86 -13.84
N PRO A 161 9.90 1.61 -14.58
CA PRO A 161 9.54 1.22 -15.93
C PRO A 161 10.73 1.30 -16.89
N MET A 162 10.70 0.48 -17.93
CA MET A 162 11.75 0.41 -18.94
C MET A 162 11.31 1.16 -20.19
N CYS A 163 12.11 2.12 -20.67
CA CYS A 163 11.95 2.66 -22.02
C CYS A 163 12.56 1.69 -23.02
N LEU A 164 11.72 0.96 -23.76
CA LEU A 164 12.15 -0.08 -24.70
C LEU A 164 12.37 0.46 -26.11
N ASP A 165 11.56 1.43 -26.54
CA ASP A 165 11.68 2.08 -27.85
C ASP A 165 11.10 3.51 -27.81
N THR A 166 11.54 4.37 -28.72
CA THR A 166 11.04 5.75 -28.87
C THR A 166 10.99 6.12 -30.34
N LYS A 167 9.83 6.56 -30.81
CA LYS A 167 9.59 6.98 -32.19
C LYS A 167 9.01 8.39 -32.21
N LEU A 168 9.48 9.18 -33.17
CA LEU A 168 8.84 10.44 -33.57
C LEU A 168 8.07 10.18 -34.86
N THR A 169 6.78 10.48 -34.89
CA THR A 169 5.98 10.29 -36.10
C THR A 169 6.34 11.30 -37.19
N ALA A 170 5.88 11.03 -38.41
CA ALA A 170 5.77 12.09 -39.41
C ALA A 170 4.79 13.17 -38.93
N ALA A 171 4.95 14.39 -39.45
CA ALA A 171 3.99 15.46 -39.24
C ALA A 171 2.62 15.05 -39.76
N ASP A 172 1.59 15.26 -38.95
CA ASP A 172 0.21 15.07 -39.36
C ASP A 172 -0.10 16.00 -40.55
N PRO A 173 -0.74 15.51 -41.63
CA PRO A 173 -0.98 16.30 -42.82
C PRO A 173 -2.01 17.43 -42.62
N GLU A 174 -2.86 17.36 -41.59
CA GLU A 174 -3.88 18.36 -41.29
C GLU A 174 -3.39 19.38 -40.26
N THR A 175 -2.75 18.92 -39.18
CA THR A 175 -2.30 19.80 -38.08
C THR A 175 -0.84 20.23 -38.20
N GLY A 176 -0.01 19.46 -38.89
CA GLY A 176 1.45 19.62 -38.91
C GLY A 176 2.16 19.10 -37.65
N GLU A 177 1.41 18.65 -36.65
CA GLU A 177 1.96 18.20 -35.36
C GLU A 177 2.61 16.83 -35.48
N ARG A 178 3.66 16.60 -34.69
CA ARG A 178 4.36 15.32 -34.59
C ARG A 178 4.14 14.71 -33.21
N THR A 179 3.99 13.40 -33.18
CA THR A 179 3.68 12.67 -31.96
C THR A 179 4.89 11.87 -31.51
N VAL A 180 5.16 11.89 -30.21
CA VAL A 180 6.14 11.00 -29.59
C VAL A 180 5.45 9.73 -29.11
N LEU A 181 5.91 8.59 -29.61
CA LEU A 181 5.47 7.27 -29.22
C LEU A 181 6.59 6.57 -28.45
N VAL A 182 6.30 6.07 -27.25
CA VAL A 182 7.28 5.35 -26.42
C VAL A 182 6.75 3.95 -26.14
N THR A 183 7.59 2.93 -26.31
CA THR A 183 7.28 1.57 -25.88
C THR A 183 7.79 1.36 -24.46
N VAL A 184 6.91 0.99 -23.53
CA VAL A 184 7.20 0.93 -22.10
C VAL A 184 7.08 -0.49 -21.57
N GLY A 185 8.14 -1.01 -20.97
CA GLY A 185 8.11 -2.25 -20.20
C GLY A 185 7.71 -1.97 -18.76
N LEU A 186 6.67 -2.65 -18.25
CA LEU A 186 6.14 -2.45 -16.91
C LEU A 186 6.05 -3.79 -16.15
N PHE A 187 6.62 -3.83 -14.95
CA PHE A 187 6.41 -4.92 -14.00
C PHE A 187 5.58 -4.41 -12.82
N ALA A 188 4.45 -5.07 -12.57
CA ALA A 188 3.50 -4.66 -11.55
C ALA A 188 2.94 -5.86 -10.77
N ILE A 189 2.66 -5.65 -9.48
CA ILE A 189 1.82 -6.55 -8.68
C ILE A 189 0.65 -5.75 -8.16
N ILE A 190 -0.56 -6.09 -8.62
CA ILE A 190 -1.81 -5.47 -8.17
C ILE A 190 -2.44 -6.41 -7.16
N SER A 191 -2.88 -5.89 -6.00
CA SER A 191 -3.48 -6.71 -4.95
C SER A 191 -4.71 -6.06 -4.31
N LEU A 192 -5.63 -6.90 -3.85
CA LEU A 192 -6.76 -6.49 -3.00
C LEU A 192 -6.55 -6.96 -1.57
N SER A 193 -6.74 -6.05 -0.63
CA SER A 193 -6.59 -6.33 0.80
C SER A 193 -7.77 -5.82 1.63
N ARG A 194 -7.99 -6.46 2.78
CA ARG A 194 -8.94 -6.00 3.80
C ARG A 194 -8.35 -6.12 5.20
N PRO A 195 -8.76 -5.25 6.13
CA PRO A 195 -8.41 -5.39 7.54
C PRO A 195 -9.07 -6.64 8.10
N VAL A 196 -8.28 -7.48 8.77
CA VAL A 196 -8.73 -8.68 9.48
C VAL A 196 -8.02 -8.79 10.83
N PRO A 197 -8.72 -9.29 11.87
CA PRO A 197 -8.07 -9.64 13.12
C PRO A 197 -7.27 -10.94 12.92
N LEU A 198 -5.96 -10.89 13.19
CA LEU A 198 -5.07 -12.03 13.21
C LEU A 198 -4.63 -12.34 14.64
N MET A 199 -4.63 -13.62 14.98
CA MET A 199 -4.07 -14.08 16.25
C MET A 199 -2.59 -14.36 16.04
N VAL A 200 -1.72 -13.66 16.76
CA VAL A 200 -0.27 -13.83 16.68
C VAL A 200 0.30 -14.28 18.02
N PRO A 201 1.24 -15.25 18.03
CA PRO A 201 1.99 -15.58 19.23
C PRO A 201 2.98 -14.45 19.54
N VAL A 202 2.96 -13.94 20.78
CA VAL A 202 3.89 -12.87 21.20
C VAL A 202 4.89 -13.35 22.23
N TYR A 203 6.12 -12.86 22.08
CA TYR A 203 7.19 -12.96 23.07
C TYR A 203 7.24 -11.68 23.90
N ASP A 204 8.15 -11.60 24.87
CA ASP A 204 8.34 -10.37 25.65
C ASP A 204 8.75 -9.20 24.74
N TYR A 205 8.42 -7.98 25.17
CA TYR A 205 8.82 -6.76 24.49
C TYR A 205 10.33 -6.74 24.28
N CYS A 206 10.76 -6.35 23.07
CA CYS A 206 12.17 -6.15 22.76
C CYS A 206 12.64 -4.84 23.41
N VAL A 207 12.92 -4.87 24.71
CA VAL A 207 13.46 -3.72 25.45
C VAL A 207 14.90 -3.51 24.99
N PRO A 208 15.26 -2.36 24.39
CA PRO A 208 16.63 -2.10 23.99
C PRO A 208 17.55 -2.09 25.22
N GLY A 209 18.47 -3.04 25.31
CA GLY A 209 19.39 -3.16 26.45
C GLY A 209 20.62 -2.26 26.38
N LYS A 210 20.69 -1.32 25.43
CA LYS A 210 21.81 -0.37 25.31
C LYS A 210 21.41 0.96 25.94
N GLU A 211 22.01 1.27 27.07
CA GLU A 211 21.92 2.58 27.70
C GLU A 211 22.92 3.53 27.02
N CYS A 212 22.43 4.68 26.54
CA CYS A 212 23.28 5.73 25.98
C CYS A 212 23.93 6.50 27.13
N THR A 213 25.25 6.34 27.33
CA THR A 213 25.98 7.06 28.39
C THR A 213 26.39 8.45 27.94
N SER A 214 26.12 9.46 28.77
CA SER A 214 26.59 10.83 28.57
C SER A 214 27.57 11.21 29.67
N SER A 215 28.85 11.40 29.33
CA SER A 215 29.88 11.71 30.33
C SER A 215 29.84 13.19 30.74
N SER A 216 29.01 13.56 31.73
CA SER A 216 29.21 14.82 32.47
C SER A 216 28.48 14.86 33.83
N GLY A 217 29.20 15.36 34.86
CA GLY A 217 28.77 15.48 36.26
C GLY A 217 27.72 16.55 36.58
N THR A 218 26.61 16.51 35.85
CA THR A 218 25.49 17.45 35.94
C THR A 218 24.21 16.69 36.32
N PRO A 219 23.02 17.32 36.51
CA PRO A 219 21.77 16.64 36.88
C PRO A 219 21.41 15.39 36.05
N CYS A 220 22.05 15.22 34.90
CA CYS A 220 22.08 13.99 34.11
C CYS A 220 22.55 12.75 34.91
N GLU A 221 23.55 12.85 35.80
CA GLU A 221 24.02 11.71 36.61
C GLU A 221 22.96 11.21 37.61
N MET A 222 22.12 12.11 38.15
CA MET A 222 21.00 11.71 39.01
C MET A 222 19.90 11.03 38.19
N PHE A 223 19.68 11.46 36.96
CA PHE A 223 18.69 10.86 36.05
C PHE A 223 19.17 9.50 35.50
N GLU A 224 20.47 9.33 35.25
CA GLU A 224 21.09 8.05 34.86
C GLU A 224 20.98 6.97 35.94
N GLN A 225 20.74 7.34 37.22
CA GLN A 225 20.46 6.38 38.30
C GLN A 225 19.00 5.94 38.38
N ILE A 226 18.12 6.52 37.58
CA ILE A 226 16.70 6.15 37.53
C ILE A 226 16.56 5.02 36.51
N ASP A 227 16.08 3.87 36.96
CA ASP A 227 15.81 2.72 36.09
C ASP A 227 14.85 3.11 34.95
N PHE A 228 15.12 2.63 33.74
CA PHE A 228 14.23 2.84 32.61
C PHE A 228 12.83 2.30 32.96
N PRO A 229 11.76 3.12 32.87
CA PRO A 229 10.43 2.76 33.34
C PRO A 229 9.75 1.81 32.35
N THR A 230 10.24 0.58 32.31
CA THR A 230 9.86 -0.47 31.36
C THR A 230 8.35 -0.72 31.41
N ASN A 231 7.72 -0.64 32.59
CA ASN A 231 6.27 -0.85 32.73
C ASN A 231 5.41 0.29 32.14
N GLU A 232 5.95 1.51 32.02
CA GLU A 232 5.23 2.63 31.41
C GLU A 232 5.26 2.55 29.88
N PHE A 233 6.39 2.12 29.32
CA PHE A 233 6.56 1.91 27.88
C PHE A 233 5.98 0.58 27.40
N PHE A 234 5.88 -0.40 28.29
CA PHE A 234 5.44 -1.76 28.00
C PHE A 234 4.39 -2.23 29.01
N PRO A 235 3.19 -1.62 29.01
CA PRO A 235 2.15 -1.91 29.97
C PRO A 235 1.68 -3.36 29.81
N ARG A 236 1.61 -4.10 30.93
CA ARG A 236 1.03 -5.44 30.94
C ARG A 236 -0.49 -5.34 30.85
N GLY A 237 -1.11 -6.20 30.05
CA GLY A 237 -2.56 -6.35 30.03
C GLY A 237 -3.11 -6.82 31.39
N LEU A 238 -4.43 -6.81 31.54
CA LEU A 238 -5.09 -7.38 32.70
C LEU A 238 -4.86 -8.90 32.73
N GLU A 239 -3.80 -9.34 33.40
CA GLU A 239 -3.58 -10.76 33.65
C GLU A 239 -4.80 -11.31 34.40
N THR A 240 -5.42 -12.34 33.83
CA THR A 240 -6.44 -13.13 34.52
C THR A 240 -5.70 -13.92 35.59
N ASN A 241 -5.56 -13.33 36.79
CA ASN A 241 -5.11 -14.06 37.97
C ASN A 241 -5.95 -15.32 38.09
N GLY A 242 -5.32 -16.47 37.83
CA GLY A 242 -5.95 -17.77 37.96
C GLY A 242 -6.52 -17.91 39.36
N CYS A 243 -7.85 -18.05 39.45
CA CYS A 243 -8.50 -18.64 40.59
C CYS A 243 -8.14 -20.13 40.66
N MET A 244 -6.90 -20.42 41.04
CA MET A 244 -6.49 -21.73 41.53
C MET A 244 -5.70 -21.51 42.81
N ASN A 245 -6.42 -21.29 43.91
CA ASN A 245 -5.95 -21.62 45.25
C ASN A 245 -7.13 -21.60 46.22
N SER A 246 -7.78 -22.74 46.38
CA SER A 246 -8.40 -23.20 47.65
C SER A 246 -9.02 -24.58 47.46
N CYS A 247 -8.18 -25.60 47.29
CA CYS A 247 -8.55 -26.98 47.62
C CYS A 247 -7.31 -27.68 48.19
N ASN A 248 -7.02 -27.43 49.46
CA ASN A 248 -6.33 -28.36 50.36
C ASN A 248 -6.30 -27.77 51.77
N ASN A 249 -7.26 -28.17 52.62
CA ASN A 249 -7.04 -28.55 54.03
C ASN A 249 -8.37 -28.80 54.76
N VAL A 250 -8.81 -30.06 54.74
CA VAL A 250 -9.46 -30.72 55.88
C VAL A 250 -8.84 -32.12 55.88
N GLY A 251 -7.79 -32.39 56.66
CA GLY A 251 -7.86 -32.39 58.10
C GLY A 251 -8.20 -33.82 58.55
N GLU A 252 -7.21 -34.72 58.46
CA GLU A 252 -7.20 -35.99 59.19
C GLU A 252 -7.44 -35.74 60.69
N GLN A 253 -8.48 -36.35 61.25
CA GLN A 253 -8.47 -36.78 62.65
C GLN A 253 -8.98 -38.22 62.71
N ARG A 254 -8.08 -39.10 63.13
CA ARG A 254 -8.34 -40.45 63.64
C ARG A 254 -9.03 -40.34 64.99
N GLU A 255 -9.87 -41.32 65.33
CA GLU A 255 -9.58 -42.30 66.38
C GLU A 255 -10.78 -43.22 66.66
N SER A 256 -10.46 -44.52 66.61
CA SER A 256 -10.93 -45.63 67.47
C SER A 256 -12.40 -46.04 67.46
#